data_AF-A0A923CHR4-F1
#
_entry.id   AF-A0A923CHR4-F1
#
_cell.length_a   1.000
_cell.length_b   1.000
_cell.length_c   1.000
_cell.angle_alpha   90.00
_cell.angle_beta   90.00
_cell.angle_gamma   90.00
#
_symmetry.space_group_name_H-M   'P 1'
#
loop_
_entity.id
_entity.type
_entity.pdbx_description
1 polymer ?
#
loop_
_entity_poly.entity_id
_entity_poly.type
_entity_poly.pdbx_seq_one_letter_code
_entity_poly.pdbx_strand_id
1 'polypeptide(L)'
;MGIISKINQMLGFTKNETRIILFLTITFLAGIGIKIFKSSYTSKPEYDYSSVDSEFYARSAIADSASLKLSSKENLADESNGTGRQILSSKNSSSININSATITELMGLPGIGEGIAQKIVAYRKINGNFKSVSDLKKVGGIGEKKFEKILPLVTVGK
;
A
#
# COMPACT_ATOMS: atom_id res chain seq x y z
N MET A 1 46.85 21.49 -9.88
CA MET A 1 46.80 20.29 -10.76
C MET A 1 45.54 19.51 -10.44
N GLY A 2 44.64 19.31 -11.40
CA GLY A 2 43.35 18.63 -11.17
C GLY A 2 43.52 17.12 -10.96
N ILE A 3 42.52 16.48 -10.34
CA ILE A 3 42.50 15.03 -10.08
C ILE A 3 42.68 14.23 -11.39
N ILE A 4 42.04 14.69 -12.47
CA ILE A 4 42.16 14.10 -13.81
C ILE A 4 43.61 14.13 -14.32
N SER A 5 44.34 15.24 -14.10
CA SER A 5 45.74 15.33 -14.55
C SER A 5 46.69 14.44 -13.76
N LYS A 6 46.44 14.22 -12.46
CA LYS A 6 47.23 13.28 -11.64
C LYS A 6 47.00 11.83 -12.07
N ILE A 7 45.75 11.44 -12.29
CA ILE A 7 45.39 10.07 -12.72
C ILE A 7 45.95 9.77 -14.11
N ASN A 8 45.85 10.72 -15.03
CA ASN A 8 46.44 10.63 -16.37
C ASN A 8 47.96 10.38 -16.30
N GLN A 9 48.69 11.16 -15.48
CA GLN A 9 50.14 10.99 -15.31
C GLN A 9 50.51 9.65 -14.67
N MET A 10 49.65 9.11 -13.81
CA MET A 10 49.94 7.88 -13.05
C MET A 10 49.65 6.60 -13.85
N LEU A 11 48.69 6.64 -14.77
CA LEU A 11 48.22 5.48 -15.54
C LEU A 11 48.49 5.57 -17.05
N GLY A 12 48.99 6.71 -17.55
CA GLY A 12 49.32 6.92 -18.96
C GLY A 12 48.12 7.10 -19.90
N PHE A 13 46.91 7.23 -19.37
CA PHE A 13 45.69 7.36 -20.17
C PHE A 13 45.48 8.77 -20.71
N THR A 14 44.76 8.90 -21.83
CA THR A 14 44.38 10.23 -22.31
C THR A 14 43.35 10.90 -21.40
N LYS A 15 43.19 12.24 -21.51
CA LYS A 15 42.22 13.00 -20.69
C LYS A 15 40.79 12.49 -20.91
N ASN A 16 40.46 12.07 -22.12
CA ASN A 16 39.12 11.61 -22.49
C ASN A 16 38.87 10.19 -21.97
N GLU A 17 39.84 9.28 -22.08
CA GLU A 17 39.77 7.93 -21.48
C GLU A 17 39.60 7.99 -19.97
N THR A 18 40.33 8.87 -19.28
CA THR A 18 40.23 9.02 -17.82
C THR A 18 38.80 9.39 -17.39
N ARG A 19 38.11 10.23 -18.16
CA ARG A 19 36.70 10.62 -17.88
C ARG A 19 35.75 9.45 -18.11
N ILE A 20 35.96 8.66 -19.17
CA ILE A 20 35.14 7.48 -19.47
C ILE A 20 35.31 6.44 -18.35
N ILE A 21 36.55 6.17 -17.93
CA ILE A 21 36.84 5.22 -16.86
C ILE A 21 36.24 5.69 -15.54
N LEU A 22 36.36 6.97 -15.19
CA LEU A 22 35.74 7.53 -13.98
C LEU A 22 34.21 7.38 -13.98
N PHE A 23 33.57 7.61 -15.13
CA PHE A 23 32.13 7.43 -15.27
C PHE A 23 31.72 5.97 -15.08
N LEU A 24 32.47 5.03 -15.69
CA LEU A 24 32.20 3.60 -15.56
C LEU A 24 32.39 3.10 -14.13
N THR A 25 33.47 3.51 -13.45
CA THR A 25 33.71 3.09 -12.06
C THR A 25 32.65 3.65 -11.12
N ILE A 26 32.28 4.92 -11.22
CA ILE A 26 31.21 5.52 -10.41
C ILE A 26 29.88 4.79 -10.64
N THR A 27 29.53 4.51 -11.90
CA THR A 27 28.29 3.81 -12.24
C THR A 27 28.27 2.38 -11.70
N PHE A 28 29.40 1.68 -11.77
CA PHE A 28 29.56 0.33 -11.24
C PHE A 28 29.45 0.30 -9.70
N LEU A 29 30.11 1.24 -9.00
CA LEU A 29 30.01 1.37 -7.55
C LEU A 29 28.58 1.75 -7.11
N ALA A 30 27.90 2.64 -7.84
CA ALA A 30 26.51 2.97 -7.56
C ALA A 30 25.59 1.74 -7.69
N GLY A 31 25.80 0.92 -8.73
CA GLY A 31 25.08 -0.34 -8.92
C GLY A 31 25.29 -1.34 -7.77
N ILE A 32 26.54 -1.51 -7.31
CA ILE A 32 26.87 -2.34 -6.14
C ILE A 32 26.21 -1.79 -4.88
N GLY A 33 26.26 -0.47 -4.67
CA GLY A 33 25.65 0.19 -3.52
C GLY A 33 24.13 -0.06 -3.43
N ILE A 34 23.42 0.04 -4.55
CA ILE A 34 21.98 -0.28 -4.62
C ILE A 34 21.72 -1.75 -4.29
N LYS A 35 22.53 -2.67 -4.82
CA LYS A 35 22.40 -4.11 -4.58
C LYS A 35 22.57 -4.45 -3.09
N ILE A 36 23.57 -3.85 -2.44
CA ILE A 36 23.84 -4.04 -1.01
C ILE A 36 22.69 -3.46 -0.18
N PHE A 37 22.24 -2.24 -0.49
CA PHE A 37 21.19 -1.55 0.27
C PHE A 37 19.84 -2.27 0.19
N LYS A 38 19.47 -2.84 -0.96
CA LYS A 38 18.22 -3.58 -1.13
C LYS A 38 18.16 -4.87 -0.29
N SER A 39 19.32 -5.43 0.11
CA SER A 39 19.37 -6.63 0.96
C SER A 39 18.84 -6.40 2.37
N SER A 40 18.76 -5.15 2.84
CA SER A 40 18.38 -4.81 4.21
C SER A 40 16.89 -4.53 4.43
N TYR A 41 16.04 -4.61 3.39
CA TYR A 41 14.62 -4.19 3.48
C TYR A 41 13.59 -5.28 3.19
N THR A 42 13.99 -6.55 3.14
CA THR A 42 13.03 -7.65 2.98
C THR A 42 12.87 -8.39 4.30
N SER A 43 12.11 -7.81 5.23
CA SER A 43 11.40 -8.61 6.23
C SER A 43 10.04 -8.98 5.63
N LYS A 44 9.82 -10.26 5.32
CA LYS A 44 8.51 -10.74 4.87
C LYS A 44 7.56 -10.59 6.07
N PRO A 45 6.42 -9.88 5.95
CA PRO A 45 5.45 -9.84 7.05
C PRO A 45 4.94 -11.27 7.30
N GLU A 46 4.99 -11.68 8.57
CA GLU A 46 4.41 -12.92 9.05
C GLU A 46 2.93 -12.64 9.33
N TYR A 47 2.05 -13.30 8.58
CA TYR A 47 0.61 -13.07 8.66
C TYR A 47 0.00 -14.06 9.66
N ASP A 48 -0.53 -13.54 10.78
CA ASP A 48 -1.26 -14.33 11.78
C ASP A 48 -2.73 -14.50 11.38
N TYR A 49 -3.05 -15.63 10.74
CA TYR A 49 -4.40 -15.97 10.28
C TYR A 49 -5.28 -16.60 11.38
N SER A 50 -4.77 -16.80 12.60
CA SER A 50 -5.49 -17.52 13.66
C SER A 50 -6.82 -16.89 14.07
N SER A 51 -6.89 -15.54 14.02
CA SER A 51 -8.08 -14.78 14.43
C SER A 51 -9.23 -14.86 13.42
N VAL A 52 -8.93 -14.98 12.13
CA VAL A 52 -9.94 -15.01 11.05
C VAL A 52 -10.53 -16.42 10.90
N ASP A 53 -9.69 -17.44 10.99
CA ASP A 53 -10.10 -18.84 10.81
C ASP A 53 -11.14 -19.27 11.87
N SER A 54 -10.99 -18.81 13.11
CA SER A 54 -11.90 -19.13 14.21
C SER A 54 -13.35 -18.68 13.93
N GLU A 55 -13.53 -17.53 13.31
CA GLU A 55 -14.88 -17.01 12.99
C GLU A 55 -15.52 -17.78 11.84
N PHE A 56 -14.72 -18.24 10.87
CA PHE A 56 -15.19 -19.04 9.74
C PHE A 56 -15.67 -20.43 10.18
N TYR A 57 -14.88 -21.14 11.00
CA TYR A 57 -15.27 -22.46 11.50
C TYR A 57 -16.49 -22.41 12.44
N ALA A 58 -16.62 -21.33 13.22
CA ALA A 58 -17.81 -21.11 14.05
C ALA A 58 -19.07 -20.92 13.19
N ARG A 59 -18.97 -20.16 12.08
CA ARG A 59 -20.09 -19.95 11.16
C ARG A 59 -20.41 -21.18 10.31
N SER A 60 -19.43 -21.97 9.89
CA SER A 60 -19.67 -23.20 9.14
C SER A 60 -20.37 -24.26 10.00
N ALA A 61 -19.99 -24.41 11.26
CA ALA A 61 -20.68 -25.31 12.19
C ALA A 61 -22.14 -24.88 12.45
N ILE A 62 -22.42 -23.58 12.47
CA ILE A 62 -23.79 -23.05 12.56
C ILE A 62 -24.55 -23.24 11.23
N ALA A 63 -23.89 -23.10 10.09
CA ALA A 63 -24.51 -23.31 8.77
C ALA A 63 -24.87 -24.79 8.53
N ASP A 64 -24.03 -25.73 8.97
CA ASP A 64 -24.27 -27.18 8.91
C ASP A 64 -25.38 -27.62 9.88
N SER A 65 -25.54 -26.93 11.01
CA SER A 65 -26.65 -27.18 11.94
C SER A 65 -27.95 -26.48 11.53
N ALA A 66 -27.89 -25.41 10.74
CA ALA A 66 -29.04 -24.72 10.17
C ALA A 66 -29.63 -25.47 8.95
N SER A 67 -28.80 -26.13 8.14
CA SER A 67 -29.25 -26.93 6.99
C SER A 67 -30.03 -28.19 7.40
N LEU A 68 -29.86 -28.68 8.64
CA LEU A 68 -30.65 -29.78 9.22
C LEU A 68 -32.01 -29.36 9.79
N LYS A 69 -32.32 -28.06 9.90
CA LYS A 69 -33.61 -27.57 10.46
C LYS A 69 -34.58 -26.97 9.43
N LEU A 70 -34.25 -26.99 8.14
CA LEU A 70 -35.08 -26.34 7.10
C LEU A 70 -35.99 -27.28 6.30
N SER A 71 -36.04 -28.58 6.63
CA SER A 71 -36.99 -29.53 6.04
C SER A 71 -37.86 -30.16 7.11
N SER A 72 -38.76 -29.37 7.71
CA SER A 72 -39.97 -29.85 8.39
C SER A 72 -40.83 -28.65 8.80
N LYS A 73 -41.97 -28.51 8.10
CA LYS A 73 -43.18 -27.78 8.48
C LYS A 73 -43.37 -26.40 7.85
N GLU A 74 -44.01 -26.42 6.68
CA GLU A 74 -45.03 -25.45 6.29
C GLU A 74 -46.03 -25.23 7.45
N ASN A 75 -46.32 -23.98 7.80
CA ASN A 75 -47.65 -23.36 7.61
C ASN A 75 -47.72 -21.94 8.21
N LEU A 76 -48.24 -21.05 7.37
CA LEU A 76 -49.02 -19.81 7.55
C LEU A 76 -48.90 -18.90 8.79
N ALA A 77 -48.74 -17.63 8.43
CA ALA A 77 -49.44 -16.44 8.93
C ALA A 77 -49.01 -15.76 10.26
N ASP A 78 -48.58 -14.52 10.06
CA ASP A 78 -49.08 -13.30 10.70
C ASP A 78 -48.13 -12.47 11.61
N GLU A 79 -48.17 -11.19 11.27
CA GLU A 79 -47.87 -9.94 11.95
C GLU A 79 -46.70 -9.73 12.94
N SER A 80 -45.91 -8.72 12.57
CA SER A 80 -45.37 -7.64 13.41
C SER A 80 -44.51 -7.98 14.62
N ASN A 81 -43.21 -7.69 14.50
CA ASN A 81 -42.60 -6.68 15.36
C ASN A 81 -41.28 -6.18 14.80
N GLY A 82 -41.30 -4.92 14.35
CA GLY A 82 -40.11 -4.16 14.08
C GLY A 82 -39.41 -3.81 15.39
N THR A 83 -38.26 -4.41 15.63
CA THR A 83 -37.27 -3.89 16.57
C THR A 83 -35.90 -3.91 15.93
N GLY A 84 -35.60 -2.78 15.28
CA GLY A 84 -34.29 -2.15 15.37
C GLY A 84 -33.09 -2.97 14.91
N ARG A 85 -32.87 -3.00 13.60
CA ARG A 85 -31.52 -2.91 13.04
C ARG A 85 -30.84 -1.67 13.64
N GLN A 86 -30.14 -1.81 14.76
CA GLN A 86 -28.93 -1.02 15.02
C GLN A 86 -27.74 -1.76 14.41
N ILE A 87 -27.83 -1.96 13.09
CA ILE A 87 -26.63 -1.79 12.29
C ILE A 87 -26.32 -0.31 12.47
N LEU A 88 -25.32 0.00 13.30
CA LEU A 88 -24.66 1.30 13.30
C LEU A 88 -23.93 1.44 11.96
N SER A 89 -24.71 1.53 10.88
CA SER A 89 -24.39 2.32 9.71
C SER A 89 -24.37 3.76 10.17
N SER A 90 -23.30 4.12 10.89
CA SER A 90 -22.67 5.39 10.57
C SER A 90 -22.02 5.20 9.22
N LYS A 91 -22.87 5.23 8.18
CA LYS A 91 -22.51 5.55 6.81
C LYS A 91 -22.20 7.06 6.79
N ASN A 92 -21.28 7.47 7.65
CA ASN A 92 -20.39 8.54 7.30
C ASN A 92 -19.34 7.81 6.48
N SER A 93 -19.44 7.94 5.15
CA SER A 93 -18.28 7.78 4.29
C SER A 93 -17.22 8.76 4.80
N SER A 94 -16.48 8.36 5.84
CA SER A 94 -15.38 9.11 6.40
C SER A 94 -14.28 9.05 5.37
N SER A 95 -14.39 9.95 4.40
CA SER A 95 -13.38 10.17 3.38
C SER A 95 -12.03 10.24 4.08
N ILE A 96 -11.14 9.32 3.73
CA ILE A 96 -9.85 9.17 4.38
C ILE A 96 -8.99 10.36 3.97
N ASN A 97 -8.54 11.14 4.96
CA ASN A 97 -7.66 12.27 4.70
C ASN A 97 -6.25 11.76 4.38
N ILE A 98 -5.82 11.88 3.13
CA ILE A 98 -4.54 11.31 2.67
C ILE A 98 -3.31 11.98 3.28
N ASN A 99 -3.46 13.20 3.83
CA ASN A 99 -2.38 13.93 4.47
C ASN A 99 -2.14 13.47 5.91
N SER A 100 -3.18 13.02 6.61
CA SER A 100 -3.10 12.58 8.01
C SER A 100 -3.25 11.07 8.20
N ALA A 101 -3.76 10.35 7.20
CA ALA A 101 -4.06 8.93 7.32
C ALA A 101 -2.81 8.10 7.67
N THR A 102 -3.02 7.12 8.53
CA THR A 102 -2.07 6.08 8.90
C THR A 102 -1.97 5.01 7.81
N ILE A 103 -0.96 4.14 7.90
CA ILE A 103 -0.76 3.05 6.93
C ILE A 103 -1.97 2.11 6.93
N THR A 104 -2.50 1.77 8.11
CA THR A 104 -3.66 0.88 8.27
C THR A 104 -4.92 1.48 7.67
N GLU A 105 -5.16 2.78 7.86
CA GLU A 105 -6.30 3.48 7.25
C GLU A 105 -6.17 3.50 5.71
N LEU A 106 -4.98 3.78 5.18
CA LEU A 106 -4.74 3.77 3.73
C LEU A 106 -4.93 2.38 3.13
N MET A 107 -4.58 1.31 3.85
CA MET A 107 -4.80 -0.08 3.42
C MET A 107 -6.28 -0.47 3.37
N GLY A 108 -7.16 0.27 4.04
CA GLY A 108 -8.61 0.11 3.91
C GLY A 108 -9.16 0.53 2.55
N LEU A 109 -8.36 1.19 1.71
CA LEU A 109 -8.76 1.62 0.37
C LEU A 109 -8.67 0.48 -0.65
N PRO A 110 -9.63 0.37 -1.58
CA PRO A 110 -9.65 -0.70 -2.58
C PRO A 110 -8.41 -0.66 -3.47
N GLY A 111 -7.63 -1.75 -3.45
CA GLY A 111 -6.43 -1.90 -4.29
C GLY A 111 -5.18 -1.20 -3.75
N ILE A 112 -5.23 -0.70 -2.51
CA ILE A 112 -4.09 -0.17 -1.75
C ILE A 112 -3.66 -1.23 -0.72
N GLY A 113 -2.51 -1.85 -0.95
CA GLY A 113 -1.86 -2.71 0.04
C GLY A 113 -0.75 -1.97 0.79
N GLU A 114 -0.11 -2.65 1.74
CA GLU A 114 0.97 -2.10 2.59
C GLU A 114 2.04 -1.36 1.78
N GLY A 115 2.54 -1.96 0.70
CA GLY A 115 3.58 -1.34 -0.13
C GLY A 115 3.15 -0.07 -0.86
N ILE A 116 1.86 0.11 -1.16
CA ILE A 116 1.36 1.37 -1.74
C ILE A 116 1.09 2.39 -0.64
N ALA A 117 0.50 1.96 0.49
CA ALA A 117 0.28 2.82 1.65
C ALA A 117 1.59 3.44 2.16
N GLN A 118 2.66 2.64 2.27
CA GLN A 118 4.01 3.14 2.62
C GLN A 118 4.51 4.19 1.63
N LYS A 119 4.29 4.01 0.32
CA LYS A 119 4.68 4.98 -0.71
C LYS A 119 3.91 6.29 -0.61
N ILE A 120 2.62 6.25 -0.28
CA ILE A 120 1.81 7.46 -0.04
C ILE A 120 2.39 8.25 1.14
N VAL A 121 2.71 7.58 2.24
CA VAL A 121 3.32 8.20 3.42
C VAL A 121 4.72 8.75 3.10
N ALA A 122 5.54 8.01 2.36
CA ALA A 122 6.86 8.46 1.93
C ALA A 122 6.77 9.68 1.01
N TYR A 123 5.81 9.68 0.07
CA TYR A 123 5.58 10.79 -0.85
C TYR A 123 5.30 12.09 -0.09
N ARG A 124 4.39 12.07 0.90
CA ARG A 124 4.07 13.28 1.68
C ARG A 124 5.20 13.74 2.61
N LYS A 125 6.09 12.83 3.03
CA LYS A 125 7.30 13.19 3.80
C LYS A 125 8.34 13.92 2.95
N ILE A 126 8.50 13.52 1.68
CA ILE A 126 9.53 14.05 0.79
C ILE A 126 9.05 15.30 0.04
N ASN A 127 7.82 15.25 -0.50
CA ASN A 127 7.27 16.31 -1.36
C ASN A 127 6.35 17.28 -0.61
N GLY A 128 6.11 17.04 0.69
CA GLY A 128 5.10 17.74 1.48
C GLY A 128 3.69 17.22 1.23
N ASN A 129 2.71 17.85 1.88
CA ASN A 129 1.30 17.45 1.82
C ASN A 129 0.77 17.43 0.37
N PHE A 130 -0.13 16.48 0.09
CA PHE A 130 -0.89 16.46 -1.15
C PHE A 130 -1.79 17.69 -1.20
N LYS A 131 -1.68 18.47 -2.28
CA LYS A 131 -2.49 19.68 -2.52
C LYS A 131 -3.85 19.33 -3.10
N SER A 132 -3.91 18.24 -3.86
CA SER A 132 -5.10 17.74 -4.50
C SER A 132 -5.16 16.22 -4.40
N VAL A 133 -6.35 15.65 -4.48
CA VAL A 133 -6.51 14.18 -4.55
C VAL A 133 -5.80 13.62 -5.79
N SER A 134 -5.80 14.37 -6.91
CA SER A 134 -5.13 13.99 -8.17
C SER A 134 -3.63 13.75 -8.03
N ASP A 135 -2.98 14.37 -7.04
CA ASP A 135 -1.55 14.16 -6.76
C ASP A 135 -1.24 12.72 -6.33
N LEU A 136 -2.22 11.93 -5.90
CA LEU A 136 -2.06 10.50 -5.63
C LEU A 136 -1.56 9.72 -6.86
N LYS A 137 -1.87 10.18 -8.09
CA LYS A 137 -1.36 9.56 -9.32
C LYS A 137 0.16 9.66 -9.47
N LYS A 138 0.81 10.58 -8.74
CA LYS A 138 2.27 10.72 -8.70
C LYS A 138 2.92 9.64 -7.83
N VAL A 139 2.15 8.91 -7.04
CA VAL A 139 2.63 7.81 -6.20
C VAL A 139 2.73 6.53 -7.03
N GLY A 140 3.94 5.96 -7.12
CA GLY A 140 4.20 4.77 -7.93
C GLY A 140 3.36 3.55 -7.49
N GLY A 141 2.51 3.05 -8.40
CA GLY A 141 1.60 1.92 -8.15
C GLY A 141 0.12 2.31 -8.05
N ILE A 142 -0.19 3.60 -8.10
CA ILE A 142 -1.55 4.14 -8.25
C ILE A 142 -1.77 4.55 -9.71
N GLY A 143 -2.28 3.62 -10.52
CA GLY A 143 -2.72 3.91 -11.89
C GLY A 143 -4.18 4.42 -11.94
N GLU A 144 -4.65 4.80 -13.13
CA GLU A 144 -6.00 5.36 -13.34
C GLU A 144 -7.12 4.48 -12.76
N LYS A 145 -7.09 3.18 -13.06
CA LYS A 145 -8.11 2.23 -12.56
C LYS A 145 -8.20 2.18 -11.04
N LYS A 146 -7.07 2.33 -10.34
CA LYS A 146 -7.05 2.33 -8.87
C LYS A 146 -7.48 3.70 -8.34
N PHE A 147 -6.97 4.75 -8.97
CA PHE A 147 -7.32 6.13 -8.65
C PHE A 147 -8.83 6.37 -8.70
N GLU A 148 -9.51 5.93 -9.76
CA GLU A 148 -10.97 6.07 -9.90
C GLU A 148 -11.74 5.39 -8.77
N LYS A 149 -11.27 4.22 -8.32
CA LYS A 149 -11.90 3.47 -7.23
C LYS A 149 -11.72 4.11 -5.86
N ILE A 150 -10.58 4.76 -5.63
CA ILE A 150 -10.29 5.41 -4.33
C ILE A 150 -10.76 6.85 -4.27
N LEU A 151 -10.94 7.52 -5.42
CA LEU A 151 -11.37 8.92 -5.52
C LEU A 151 -12.58 9.28 -4.64
N PRO A 152 -13.67 8.49 -4.59
CA PRO A 152 -14.82 8.82 -3.73
C PRO A 152 -14.59 8.57 -2.23
N LEU A 153 -13.48 7.91 -1.86
CA LEU A 153 -13.18 7.48 -0.50
C LEU A 153 -12.08 8.30 0.16
N VAL A 154 -11.48 9.26 -0.55
CA VAL A 154 -10.33 10.03 -0.07
C VAL A 154 -10.58 11.53 -0.14
N THR A 155 -9.93 12.27 0.74
CA THR A 155 -9.96 13.73 0.76
C THR A 155 -8.58 14.29 1.08
N VAL A 156 -8.35 15.54 0.70
CA VAL A 156 -7.25 16.35 1.20
C VAL A 156 -7.86 17.29 2.23
N GLY A 157 -7.60 17.04 3.52
CA GLY A 157 -8.05 17.97 4.57
C GLY A 157 -7.49 19.37 4.29
N LYS A 158 -8.32 20.39 4.53
CA LYS A 158 -7.93 21.80 4.41
C LYS A 158 -6.76 22.15 5.32
#